data_AF-A0A916CIW3-F1
#
_entry.id   AF-A0A916CIW3-F1
#
_cell.length_a   1.000
_cell.length_b   1.000
_cell.length_c   1.000
_cell.angle_alpha   90.00
_cell.angle_beta   90.00
_cell.angle_gamma   90.00
#
_symmetry.space_group_name_H-M   'P 1'
#
loop_
_entity.id
_entity.type
_entity.pdbx_description
1 polymer ?
#
loop_
_entity_poly.entity_id
_entity_poly.type
_entity_poly.pdbx_seq_one_letter_code
_entity_poly.pdbx_strand_id
1 'polypeptide(L)'
;MRLREQRRRFSVWDAPDKTVALGALLAAIRRHGTPEVGLPAGPGFFQFSDPAACERLLLGAGFETPVVTQVLQVWRVPNPDAAFETLLHATVRTRAMLLAQTAEALVRIRAAMHEALAPYRGDDGYVLPMPAVLAAAARPAGLA
;
A
#
# COMPACT_ATOMS: atom_id res chain seq x y z
N MET A 1 41.01 8.00 4.78
CA MET A 1 39.95 7.13 4.23
C MET A 1 38.67 7.39 5.02
N ARG A 2 37.59 7.93 4.41
CA ARG A 2 36.32 8.16 5.13
C ARG A 2 35.53 6.86 5.16
N LEU A 3 35.50 6.20 6.31
CA LEU A 3 34.54 5.14 6.62
C LEU A 3 33.13 5.75 6.50
N ARG A 4 32.29 5.26 5.59
CA ARG A 4 30.91 5.73 5.43
C ARG A 4 29.95 4.67 5.97
N GLU A 5 29.18 5.05 6.99
CA GLU A 5 27.99 4.30 7.40
C GLU A 5 27.07 4.09 6.20
N GLN A 6 26.53 2.88 6.04
CA GLN A 6 25.51 2.60 5.04
C GLN A 6 24.14 2.64 5.69
N ARG A 7 23.28 3.55 5.25
CA ARG A 7 21.89 3.66 5.72
C ARG A 7 20.93 3.26 4.60
N ARG A 8 19.94 2.45 4.92
CA ARG A 8 18.84 2.09 4.01
C ARG A 8 17.51 2.40 4.67
N ARG A 9 16.57 2.85 3.84
CA ARG A 9 15.20 3.17 4.23
C ARG A 9 14.27 2.77 3.10
N PHE A 10 13.11 2.26 3.45
CA PHE A 10 12.02 2.06 2.50
C PHE A 10 10.69 2.28 3.20
N SER A 11 9.67 2.60 2.42
CA SER A 11 8.30 2.73 2.90
C SER A 11 7.35 1.92 2.03
N VAL A 12 6.31 1.40 2.65
CA VAL A 12 5.20 0.70 1.99
C VAL A 12 3.90 1.14 2.65
N TRP A 13 2.80 1.15 1.92
CA TRP A 13 1.49 1.31 2.56
C TRP A 13 1.23 0.18 3.56
N ASP A 14 0.53 0.52 4.64
CA ASP A 14 0.15 -0.45 5.67
C ASP A 14 -0.89 -1.46 5.14
N ALA A 15 -1.30 -2.39 5.98
CA ALA A 15 -2.27 -3.42 5.65
C ALA A 15 -3.62 -2.85 5.14
N PRO A 16 -4.36 -3.61 4.32
CA PRO A 16 -5.57 -3.11 3.64
C PRO A 16 -6.71 -2.74 4.60
N ASP A 17 -6.73 -3.27 5.82
CA ASP A 17 -7.67 -2.88 6.89
C ASP A 17 -7.41 -1.48 7.45
N LYS A 18 -6.19 -0.95 7.28
CA LYS A 18 -5.81 0.41 7.72
C LYS A 18 -5.74 1.41 6.57
N THR A 19 -5.49 0.95 5.35
CA THR A 19 -5.35 1.80 4.15
C THR A 19 -6.69 1.92 3.44
N VAL A 20 -7.50 2.89 3.85
CA VAL A 20 -8.94 2.98 3.56
C VAL A 20 -9.26 2.85 2.07
N ALA A 21 -8.58 3.60 1.20
CA ALA A 21 -8.86 3.56 -0.24
C ALA A 21 -8.50 2.19 -0.86
N LEU A 22 -7.32 1.65 -0.50
CA LEU A 22 -6.85 0.37 -1.03
C LEU A 22 -7.68 -0.80 -0.50
N GLY A 23 -8.02 -0.78 0.79
CA GLY A 23 -8.92 -1.75 1.41
C GLY A 23 -10.29 -1.78 0.75
N ALA A 24 -10.90 -0.60 0.57
CA ALA A 24 -12.19 -0.46 -0.11
C ALA A 24 -12.15 -1.04 -1.53
N LEU A 25 -11.12 -0.68 -2.32
CA LEU A 25 -10.97 -1.19 -3.68
C LEU A 25 -10.81 -2.72 -3.71
N LEU A 26 -9.92 -3.28 -2.89
CA LEU A 26 -9.68 -4.72 -2.88
C LEU A 26 -10.91 -5.50 -2.39
N ALA A 27 -11.67 -4.96 -1.44
CA ALA A 27 -12.95 -5.52 -1.01
C ALA A 27 -13.99 -5.48 -2.14
N ALA A 28 -14.09 -4.35 -2.85
CA ALA A 28 -15.00 -4.19 -3.98
C ALA A 28 -14.66 -5.16 -5.13
N ILE A 29 -13.38 -5.32 -5.47
CA ILE A 29 -12.93 -6.31 -6.46
C ILE A 29 -13.32 -7.73 -6.04
N ARG A 30 -13.07 -8.11 -4.78
CA ARG A 30 -13.47 -9.44 -4.27
C ARG A 30 -14.98 -9.68 -4.34
N ARG A 31 -15.80 -8.64 -4.14
CA ARG A 31 -17.25 -8.76 -4.09
C ARG A 31 -17.91 -8.73 -5.48
N HIS A 32 -17.40 -7.91 -6.38
CA HIS A 32 -18.08 -7.56 -7.63
C HIS A 32 -17.30 -7.87 -8.91
N GLY A 33 -16.04 -8.29 -8.78
CA GLY A 33 -15.15 -8.62 -9.89
C GLY A 33 -14.46 -9.97 -9.70
N THR A 34 -13.37 -10.17 -10.45
CA THR A 34 -12.55 -11.39 -10.45
C THR A 34 -11.15 -11.06 -9.92
N PRO A 35 -10.78 -11.49 -8.71
CA PRO A 35 -9.44 -11.25 -8.15
C PRO A 35 -8.35 -12.03 -8.89
N GLU A 36 -8.65 -13.27 -9.28
CA GLU A 36 -7.69 -14.18 -9.92
C GLU A 36 -7.70 -13.98 -11.43
N VAL A 37 -6.80 -13.12 -11.91
CA VAL A 37 -6.71 -12.74 -13.33
C VAL A 37 -5.48 -13.35 -14.03
N GLY A 38 -4.94 -14.44 -13.49
CA GLY A 38 -3.79 -15.16 -14.06
C GLY A 38 -2.45 -14.44 -13.90
N LEU A 39 -2.30 -13.56 -12.91
CA LEU A 39 -1.02 -12.90 -12.62
C LEU A 39 -0.03 -13.90 -12.01
N PRO A 40 1.27 -13.80 -12.35
CA PRO A 40 2.28 -14.62 -11.72
C PRO A 40 2.28 -14.43 -10.19
N ALA A 41 2.65 -15.49 -9.48
CA ALA A 41 2.90 -15.42 -8.05
C ALA A 41 3.98 -14.37 -7.79
N GLY A 42 3.71 -13.48 -6.84
CA GLY A 42 4.65 -12.47 -6.37
C GLY A 42 4.89 -12.61 -4.87
N PRO A 43 5.82 -11.83 -4.31
CA PRO A 43 5.92 -11.68 -2.87
C PRO A 43 4.57 -11.28 -2.26
N GLY A 44 4.34 -11.61 -0.99
CA GLY A 44 3.09 -11.28 -0.32
C GLY A 44 2.79 -9.78 -0.45
N PHE A 45 1.61 -9.42 -0.96
CA PHE A 45 1.27 -8.03 -1.31
C PHE A 45 1.52 -7.07 -0.13
N PHE A 46 1.17 -7.51 1.08
CA PHE A 46 1.33 -6.73 2.31
C PHE A 46 2.46 -7.24 3.21
N GLN A 47 3.39 -8.04 2.69
CA GLN A 47 4.44 -8.66 3.52
C GLN A 47 5.22 -7.64 4.36
N PHE A 48 5.44 -6.44 3.81
CA PHE A 48 6.22 -5.39 4.47
C PHE A 48 5.36 -4.38 5.25
N SER A 49 4.05 -4.60 5.35
CA SER A 49 3.25 -3.91 6.37
C SER A 49 3.42 -4.54 7.76
N ASP A 50 3.98 -5.76 7.85
CA ASP A 50 4.41 -6.40 9.10
C ASP A 50 5.78 -5.84 9.53
N PRO A 51 5.88 -5.15 10.68
CA PRO A 51 7.16 -4.66 11.19
C PRO A 51 8.19 -5.77 11.38
N ALA A 52 7.75 -6.95 11.85
CA ALA A 52 8.65 -8.07 12.10
C ALA A 52 9.23 -8.63 10.79
N ALA A 53 8.48 -8.60 9.69
CA ALA A 53 8.98 -8.96 8.37
C ALA A 53 10.04 -7.96 7.87
N CYS A 54 9.85 -6.67 8.12
CA CYS A 54 10.83 -5.63 7.78
C CYS A 54 12.12 -5.80 8.59
N GLU A 55 12.01 -6.06 9.90
CA GLU A 55 13.16 -6.31 10.77
C GLU A 55 13.96 -7.53 10.30
N ARG A 56 13.27 -8.66 10.07
CA ARG A 56 13.90 -9.88 9.56
C ARG A 56 14.61 -9.65 8.22
N LEU A 57 14.00 -8.89 7.31
CA LEU A 57 14.61 -8.54 6.02
C LEU A 57 15.90 -7.73 6.20
N LEU A 58 15.85 -6.68 7.02
CA LEU A 58 16.99 -5.78 7.22
C LEU A 58 18.15 -6.48 7.93
N LEU A 59 17.85 -7.26 8.98
CA LEU A 59 18.85 -8.07 9.69
C LEU A 59 19.44 -9.14 8.77
N GLY A 60 18.60 -9.84 7.99
CA GLY A 60 19.06 -10.84 7.01
C GLY A 60 19.94 -10.26 5.90
N ALA A 61 19.78 -8.97 5.59
CA ALA A 61 20.63 -8.24 4.65
C ALA A 61 21.93 -7.68 5.29
N GLY A 62 22.19 -7.98 6.57
CA GLY A 62 23.37 -7.56 7.30
C GLY A 62 23.33 -6.11 7.80
N PHE A 63 22.15 -5.48 7.84
CA PHE A 63 21.99 -4.22 8.56
C PHE A 63 21.77 -4.46 10.05
N GLU A 64 22.08 -3.45 10.85
CA GLU A 64 21.96 -3.48 12.30
C GLU A 64 20.92 -2.45 12.76
N THR A 65 20.39 -2.64 13.97
CA THR A 65 19.45 -1.70 14.63
C THR A 65 18.26 -1.29 13.72
N PRO A 66 17.48 -2.24 13.20
CA PRO A 66 16.29 -1.88 12.42
C PRO A 66 15.31 -1.09 13.29
N VAL A 67 14.76 -0.03 12.70
CA VAL A 67 13.69 0.76 13.28
C VAL A 67 12.54 0.75 12.29
N VAL A 68 11.38 0.30 12.74
CA VAL A 68 10.16 0.28 11.94
C VAL A 68 9.12 1.15 12.64
N THR A 69 8.54 2.09 11.90
CA THR A 69 7.58 3.05 12.43
C THR A 69 6.38 3.16 11.50
N GLN A 70 5.21 3.42 12.07
CA GLN A 70 4.03 3.76 11.30
C GLN A 70 4.01 5.27 11.06
N VAL A 71 3.91 5.68 9.80
CA VAL A 71 3.72 7.06 9.38
C VAL A 71 2.24 7.26 9.09
N LEU A 72 1.57 8.03 9.94
CA LEU A 72 0.20 8.43 9.71
C LEU A 72 0.16 9.46 8.59
N GLN A 73 -0.59 9.16 7.53
CA GLN A 73 -0.85 10.07 6.43
C GLN A 73 -2.29 9.90 5.96
N VAL A 74 -2.81 10.94 5.32
CA VAL A 74 -4.15 10.96 4.74
C VAL A 74 -4.08 11.37 3.28
N TRP A 75 -4.91 10.76 2.45
CA TRP A 75 -5.21 11.28 1.13
C TRP A 75 -6.36 12.27 1.22
N ARG A 76 -6.21 13.39 0.51
CA ARG A 76 -7.29 14.35 0.29
C ARG A 76 -7.67 14.26 -1.17
N VAL A 77 -8.87 13.79 -1.44
CA VAL A 77 -9.38 13.61 -2.81
C VAL A 77 -10.74 14.28 -2.95
N PRO A 78 -11.06 14.85 -4.12
CA PRO A 78 -12.32 15.57 -4.31
C PRO A 78 -13.54 14.64 -4.28
N ASN A 79 -13.37 13.36 -4.63
CA ASN A 79 -14.43 12.35 -4.66
C ASN A 79 -13.85 10.92 -4.63
N PRO A 80 -14.67 9.88 -4.42
CA PRO A 80 -14.23 8.48 -4.41
C PRO A 80 -13.63 8.01 -5.74
N ASP A 81 -14.09 8.54 -6.88
CA ASP A 81 -13.52 8.20 -8.20
C ASP A 81 -12.06 8.63 -8.33
N ALA A 82 -11.68 9.77 -7.77
CA ALA A 82 -10.28 10.19 -7.75
C ALA A 82 -9.38 9.21 -6.96
N ALA A 83 -9.91 8.56 -5.91
CA ALA A 83 -9.19 7.48 -5.22
C ALA A 83 -9.07 6.22 -6.07
N PHE A 84 -10.14 5.86 -6.79
CA PHE A 84 -10.12 4.75 -7.77
C PHE A 84 -9.06 5.01 -8.86
N GLU A 85 -9.07 6.19 -9.50
CA GLU A 85 -8.10 6.55 -10.55
C GLU A 85 -6.67 6.54 -10.02
N THR A 86 -6.45 7.08 -8.82
CA THR A 86 -5.13 7.07 -8.19
C THR A 86 -4.63 5.63 -8.02
N LEU A 87 -5.46 4.71 -7.54
CA LEU A 87 -5.09 3.30 -7.38
C LEU A 87 -4.89 2.59 -8.72
N LEU A 88 -5.69 2.91 -9.73
CA LEU A 88 -5.55 2.39 -11.09
C LEU A 88 -4.20 2.80 -11.71
N HIS A 89 -3.72 4.02 -11.45
CA HIS A 89 -2.52 4.55 -12.06
C HIS A 89 -1.24 4.41 -11.23
N ALA A 90 -1.35 4.36 -9.89
CA ALA A 90 -0.21 4.31 -8.97
C ALA A 90 0.21 2.89 -8.58
N THR A 91 -0.51 1.86 -9.03
CA THR A 91 -0.24 0.46 -8.67
C THR A 91 0.03 -0.40 -9.90
N VAL A 92 0.77 -1.50 -9.71
CA VAL A 92 1.05 -2.46 -10.79
C VAL A 92 0.08 -3.64 -10.73
N ARG A 93 0.07 -4.38 -9.60
CA ARG A 93 -0.78 -5.57 -9.44
C ARG A 93 -2.27 -5.21 -9.40
N THR A 94 -2.64 -4.18 -8.63
CA THR A 94 -4.05 -3.75 -8.55
C THR A 94 -4.54 -3.15 -9.86
N ARG A 95 -3.71 -2.39 -10.58
CA ARG A 95 -4.01 -1.97 -11.96
C ARG A 95 -4.29 -3.16 -12.87
N ALA A 96 -3.45 -4.19 -12.86
CA ALA A 96 -3.66 -5.37 -13.69
C ALA A 96 -4.97 -6.11 -13.33
N MET A 97 -5.31 -6.20 -12.04
CA MET A 97 -6.61 -6.72 -11.61
C MET A 97 -7.77 -5.87 -12.15
N LEU A 98 -7.69 -4.54 -12.06
CA LEU A 98 -8.74 -3.63 -12.54
C LEU A 98 -8.94 -3.70 -14.06
N LEU A 99 -7.85 -3.74 -14.83
CA LEU A 99 -7.92 -3.78 -16.31
C LEU A 99 -8.50 -5.09 -16.85
N ALA A 100 -8.46 -6.17 -16.07
CA ALA A 100 -9.04 -7.45 -16.45
C ALA A 100 -10.54 -7.57 -16.15
N GLN A 101 -11.16 -6.56 -15.50
CA GLN A 101 -12.57 -6.59 -15.16
C GLN A 101 -13.47 -6.27 -16.37
N THR A 102 -14.67 -6.83 -16.38
CA THR A 102 -15.70 -6.42 -17.33
C THR A 102 -16.18 -5.00 -17.03
N ALA A 103 -16.72 -4.30 -18.03
CA ALA A 103 -17.28 -2.96 -17.83
C ALA A 103 -18.36 -2.91 -16.75
N GLU A 104 -19.21 -3.93 -16.68
CA GLU A 104 -20.26 -4.07 -15.68
C GLU A 104 -19.70 -4.26 -14.26
N ALA A 105 -18.65 -5.07 -14.11
CA ALA A 105 -17.95 -5.24 -12.85
C ALA A 105 -17.30 -3.93 -12.39
N LEU A 106 -16.69 -3.16 -13.30
CA LEU A 106 -16.09 -1.87 -12.98
C LEU A 106 -17.12 -0.85 -12.45
N VAL A 107 -18.32 -0.81 -13.03
CA VAL A 107 -19.41 0.04 -12.52
C VAL A 107 -19.75 -0.34 -11.08
N ARG A 108 -19.92 -1.63 -10.80
CA ARG A 108 -20.21 -2.12 -9.44
C ARG A 108 -19.06 -1.86 -8.45
N ILE A 109 -17.82 -2.04 -8.89
CA ILE A 109 -16.63 -1.78 -8.06
C ILE A 109 -16.57 -0.31 -7.67
N ARG A 110 -16.81 0.61 -8.61
CA ARG A 110 -16.88 2.05 -8.32
C ARG A 110 -18.01 2.37 -7.35
N ALA A 111 -19.21 1.85 -7.58
CA ALA A 111 -20.34 2.07 -6.67
C ALA A 111 -20.02 1.60 -5.24
N ALA A 112 -19.45 0.40 -5.08
CA ALA A 112 -19.04 -0.12 -3.78
C ALA A 112 -17.93 0.73 -3.12
N MET A 113 -17.01 1.30 -3.89
CA MET A 113 -16.04 2.26 -3.36
C MET A 113 -16.71 3.55 -2.89
N HIS A 114 -17.67 4.10 -3.64
CA HIS A 114 -18.42 5.29 -3.21
C HIS A 114 -19.11 5.06 -1.87
N GLU A 115 -19.78 3.91 -1.68
CA GLU A 115 -20.42 3.53 -0.43
C GLU A 115 -19.40 3.37 0.71
N ALA A 116 -18.32 2.63 0.48
CA ALA A 116 -17.30 2.36 1.49
C ALA A 116 -16.56 3.63 1.94
N LEU A 117 -16.41 4.61 1.05
CA LEU A 117 -15.71 5.86 1.34
C LEU A 117 -16.63 6.96 1.89
N ALA A 118 -17.95 6.79 1.84
CA ALA A 118 -18.92 7.78 2.34
C ALA A 118 -18.66 8.28 3.77
N PRO A 119 -18.25 7.43 4.75
CA PRO A 119 -17.95 7.90 6.11
C PRO A 119 -16.76 8.86 6.23
N TYR A 120 -15.93 8.96 5.19
CA TYR A 120 -14.72 9.79 5.18
C TYR A 120 -14.92 11.12 4.46
N ARG A 121 -16.17 11.46 4.10
CA ARG A 121 -16.53 12.74 3.52
C ARG A 121 -16.34 13.86 4.55
N GLY A 122 -15.61 14.90 4.16
CA GLY A 122 -15.49 16.16 4.89
C GLY A 122 -16.02 17.32 4.05
N ASP A 123 -15.72 18.55 4.49
CA ASP A 123 -16.26 19.78 3.87
C ASP A 123 -15.76 19.98 2.44
N ASP A 124 -14.48 19.72 2.17
CA ASP A 124 -13.81 19.96 0.88
C ASP A 124 -13.51 18.66 0.08
N GLY A 125 -14.28 17.59 0.32
CA GLY A 125 -14.10 16.30 -0.36
C GLY A 125 -14.00 15.14 0.61
N TYR A 126 -12.98 14.28 0.45
CA TYR A 126 -12.78 13.09 1.28
C TYR A 126 -11.39 13.08 1.88
N VAL A 127 -11.30 12.72 3.17
CA VAL A 127 -10.05 12.59 3.92
C VAL A 127 -9.86 11.13 4.31
N LEU A 128 -9.01 10.42 3.56
CA LEU A 128 -8.85 8.96 3.67
C LEU A 128 -7.57 8.62 4.43
N PRO A 129 -7.64 7.98 5.61
CA PRO A 129 -6.47 7.39 6.26
C PRO A 129 -5.75 6.40 5.34
N MET A 130 -4.46 6.65 5.08
CA MET A 130 -3.61 5.85 4.18
C MET A 130 -2.22 5.64 4.79
N PRO A 131 -2.11 5.13 6.03
CA PRO A 131 -0.83 5.03 6.73
C PRO A 131 0.18 4.19 5.95
N ALA A 132 1.47 4.48 6.19
CA ALA A 132 2.58 3.70 5.67
C ALA A 132 3.43 3.16 6.80
N VAL A 133 4.10 2.04 6.54
CA VAL A 133 5.21 1.54 7.34
C VAL A 133 6.49 2.11 6.75
N LEU A 134 7.32 2.71 7.60
CA LEU A 134 8.67 3.18 7.29
C LEU A 134 9.68 2.33 8.05
N ALA A 135 10.51 1.60 7.32
CA ALA A 135 11.59 0.79 7.87
C ALA A 135 12.94 1.43 7.54
N ALA A 136 13.83 1.47 8.52
CA ALA A 136 15.16 2.06 8.41
C ALA A 136 16.18 1.20 9.17
N ALA A 137 17.38 1.06 8.62
CA ALA A 137 18.50 0.47 9.34
C ALA A 137 19.83 1.06 8.87
N ALA A 138 20.85 0.90 9.70
CA ALA A 138 22.21 1.31 9.40
C ALA A 138 23.14 0.10 9.51
N ARG A 139 24.21 0.11 8.73
CA ARG A 139 25.33 -0.81 8.88
C ARG A 139 26.58 0.02 9.16
N PRO A 140 27.31 -0.25 10.25
CA PRO A 140 28.61 0.36 10.49
C PRO A 140 29.54 0.09 9.31
N ALA A 141 30.53 0.95 9.09
CA ALA A 141 31.60 0.61 8.18
C ALA A 141 32.43 -0.52 8.83
N GLY A 142 32.43 -1.71 8.26
CA GLY A 142 33.28 -2.80 8.73
C GLY A 142 34.76 -2.42 8.59
N LEU A 143 35.56 -2.71 9.62
CA LEU A 143 37.00 -2.87 9.44
C LEU A 143 37.20 -4.16 8.65
N ALA A 144 37.76 -4.04 7.44
CA ALA A 144 38.26 -5.19 6.70
C ALA A 144 39.46 -5.82 7.42
#